data_AF-A0A4Q4CZM4-F1
#
_entry.id   AF-A0A4Q4CZM4-F1
#
_cell.length_a   1.000
_cell.length_b   1.000
_cell.length_c   1.000
_cell.angle_alpha   90.00
_cell.angle_beta   90.00
_cell.angle_gamma   90.00
#
_symmetry.space_group_name_H-M   'P 1'
#
loop_
_entity.id
_entity.type
_entity.pdbx_description
1 polymer ?
#
loop_
_entity_poly.entity_id
_entity_poly.type
_entity_poly.pdbx_seq_one_letter_code
_entity_poly.pdbx_strand_id
1 'polypeptide(L)' 'MADPEDRDAGFYWISIDGQEVEVAQWQSEWSQWLVTGSTEPLSDAVSAHVLVLSEALPVPVVDMARAKAG' A
#
# COMPACT_ATOMS: atom_id res chain seq x y z
N MET A 1 0.35 2.96 20.20
CA MET A 1 0.07 2.11 19.03
C MET A 1 -0.87 2.92 18.17
N ALA A 2 -0.48 3.20 16.92
CA ALA A 2 -1.37 3.89 15.98
C ALA A 2 -2.57 2.98 15.71
N ASP A 3 -3.77 3.57 15.69
CA ASP A 3 -4.99 2.83 15.39
C ASP A 3 -4.87 2.28 13.96
N PRO A 4 -5.10 0.99 13.70
CA PRO A 4 -5.09 0.46 12.34
C PRO A 4 -6.09 1.17 11.41
N GLU A 5 -7.10 1.86 11.96
CA GLU A 5 -8.06 2.64 11.18
C GLU A 5 -7.57 4.06 10.82
N ASP A 6 -6.49 4.55 11.43
CA ASP A 6 -5.95 5.89 11.21
C ASP A 6 -4.82 5.90 10.16
N ARG A 7 -4.95 5.03 9.14
CA ARG A 7 -3.97 4.92 8.06
C ARG A 7 -4.26 5.93 6.96
N ASP A 8 -3.24 6.72 6.63
CA ASP A 8 -3.27 7.60 5.47
C ASP A 8 -3.47 6.82 4.16
N ALA A 9 -4.11 7.43 3.17
CA ALA A 9 -4.14 6.86 1.82
C ALA A 9 -2.72 6.80 1.26
N GLY A 10 -2.25 5.61 0.86
CA GLY A 10 -0.87 5.44 0.41
C GLY A 10 -0.50 3.99 0.12
N PHE A 11 0.73 3.79 -0.35
CA PHE A 11 1.30 2.47 -0.56
C PHE A 11 2.11 2.03 0.67
N TYR A 12 2.06 0.76 1.02
CA TYR A 12 2.71 0.19 2.19
C TYR A 12 3.32 -1.16 1.85
N TRP A 13 4.42 -1.52 2.52
CA TRP A 13 4.86 -2.91 2.58
C TRP A 13 4.00 -3.66 3.59
N ILE A 14 3.43 -4.77 3.15
CA ILE A 14 2.59 -5.63 3.97
C ILE A 14 3.04 -7.10 3.87
N SER A 15 2.67 -7.90 4.85
CA SER A 15 2.67 -9.36 4.75
C SER A 15 1.28 -9.86 5.12
N ILE A 16 0.78 -10.86 4.40
CA ILE A 16 -0.53 -11.47 4.63
C ILE A 16 -0.27 -12.85 5.21
N ASP A 17 -0.76 -13.13 6.42
CA ASP A 17 -0.63 -14.44 7.07
C ASP A 17 0.82 -15.00 7.11
N GLY A 18 1.81 -14.11 7.24
CA GLY A 18 3.23 -14.48 7.27
C GLY A 18 3.81 -14.94 5.92
N GLN A 19 3.09 -14.72 4.82
CA GLN A 19 3.58 -14.95 3.46
C GLN A 19 4.61 -13.88 3.04
N GLU A 20 5.11 -14.01 1.81
CA GLU A 20 6.04 -13.05 1.19
C GLU A 20 5.52 -11.61 1.29
N VAL A 21 6.47 -10.68 1.43
CA VAL A 21 6.19 -9.26 1.59
C VAL A 21 5.75 -8.68 0.25
N GLU A 22 4.62 -7.99 0.25
CA GLU A 22 3.98 -7.41 -0.92
C GLU A 22 3.77 -5.91 -0.73
N VAL A 23 3.61 -5.17 -1.84
CA VAL A 23 3.14 -3.79 -1.78
C VAL A 23 1.62 -3.78 -1.89
N ALA A 24 0.96 -3.02 -1.02
CA ALA A 24 -0.48 -2.77 -1.13
C ALA A 24 -0.79 -1.29 -0.92
N GLN A 25 -1.81 -0.82 -1.62
CA GLN A 25 -2.39 0.50 -1.40
C GLN A 25 -3.51 0.42 -0.37
N TRP A 26 -3.45 1.27 0.66
CA TRP A 26 -4.60 1.51 1.53
C TRP A 26 -5.57 2.46 0.83
N GLN A 27 -6.79 1.99 0.59
CA GLN A 27 -7.87 2.79 0.03
C GLN A 27 -8.73 3.34 1.15
N SER A 28 -8.42 4.54 1.65
CA SER A 28 -9.11 5.15 2.79
C SER A 28 -10.62 5.35 2.57
N GLU A 29 -11.05 5.56 1.31
CA GLU A 29 -12.47 5.74 0.96
C GLU A 29 -13.32 4.48 1.22
N TRP A 30 -12.72 3.29 1.07
CA TRP A 30 -13.41 2.01 1.28
C TRP A 30 -12.90 1.26 2.51
N SER A 31 -11.85 1.77 3.17
CA SER A 31 -11.14 1.08 4.26
C SER A 31 -10.67 -0.32 3.86
N GLN A 32 -10.09 -0.43 2.67
CA GLN A 32 -9.68 -1.71 2.08
C GLN A 32 -8.25 -1.66 1.53
N TRP A 33 -7.60 -2.82 1.54
CA TRP A 33 -6.29 -3.03 0.94
C TRP A 33 -6.41 -3.46 -0.51
N LEU A 34 -5.62 -2.86 -1.39
CA LEU A 34 -5.45 -3.31 -2.78
C LEU A 34 -3.99 -3.67 -3.01
N VAL A 35 -3.69 -4.96 -3.13
CA VAL A 35 -2.33 -5.45 -3.44
C VAL A 35 -1.96 -5.02 -4.86
N THR A 36 -0.73 -4.52 -5.05
CA THR A 36 -0.25 -4.15 -6.39
C THR A 36 -0.27 -5.35 -7.33
N GLY A 37 -0.81 -5.17 -8.54
CA GLY A 37 -0.99 -6.25 -9.50
C GLY A 37 -2.29 -7.04 -9.34
N SER A 38 -3.04 -6.83 -8.26
CA SER A 38 -4.43 -7.29 -8.14
C SER A 38 -5.39 -6.30 -8.79
N THR A 39 -6.50 -6.82 -9.31
CA THR A 39 -7.63 -6.00 -9.79
C THR A 39 -8.71 -5.80 -8.73
N GLU A 40 -8.69 -6.61 -7.68
CA GLU A 40 -9.70 -6.60 -6.62
C GLU A 40 -9.05 -6.34 -5.26
N PRO A 41 -9.72 -5.56 -4.39
CA PRO A 41 -9.25 -5.38 -3.02
C PRO A 41 -9.33 -6.69 -2.24
N LEU A 42 -8.52 -6.78 -1.19
CA LEU A 42 -8.59 -7.87 -0.23
C LEU A 42 -9.95 -7.86 0.45
N SER A 43 -10.53 -9.05 0.63
CA SER A 43 -11.74 -9.20 1.44
C SER A 43 -11.44 -8.88 2.91
N ASP A 44 -12.47 -8.55 3.68
CA ASP A 44 -12.32 -8.22 5.10
C ASP A 44 -11.68 -9.36 5.89
N ALA A 45 -12.00 -10.61 5.54
CA ALA A 45 -11.41 -11.80 6.14
C ALA A 45 -9.89 -11.85 5.93
N VAL A 46 -9.41 -11.57 4.71
CA VAL A 46 -7.97 -11.55 4.41
C VAL A 46 -7.31 -10.31 5.01
N SER A 47 -8.00 -9.16 4.99
CA SER A 47 -7.51 -7.90 5.55
C SER A 47 -7.23 -7.99 7.05
N ALA A 48 -7.97 -8.82 7.79
CA ALA A 48 -7.73 -9.08 9.22
C ALA A 48 -6.37 -9.76 9.49
N HIS A 49 -5.77 -10.40 8.48
CA HIS A 49 -4.47 -11.07 8.56
C HIS A 49 -3.33 -10.23 7.97
N VAL A 50 -3.61 -8.98 7.55
CA VAL A 50 -2.59 -8.06 7.03
C VAL A 50 -1.75 -7.52 8.18
N LEU A 51 -0.44 -7.80 8.12
CA LEU A 51 0.58 -7.14 8.91
C LEU A 51 1.21 -6.02 8.09
N VAL A 52 1.07 -4.78 8.55
CA VAL A 52 1.74 -3.63 7.92
C VAL A 52 3.16 -3.53 8.45
N LEU A 53 4.13 -3.51 7.53
CA LEU A 53 5.57 -3.58 7.83
C LEU A 53 6.29 -2.25 7.67
N SER A 54 5.65 -1.25 7.06
CA SER A 54 6.24 0.07 6.82
C SER A 54 5.27 1.20 7.14
N GLU A 55 5.79 2.42 7.22
CA GLU A 55 4.99 3.63 7.03
C GLU A 55 4.60 3.80 5.55
N ALA A 56 3.81 4.83 5.24
CA ALA A 56 3.42 5.15 3.88
C ALA A 56 4.66 5.39 3.02
N LEU A 57 4.74 4.69 1.89
CA LEU A 57 5.84 4.81 0.96
C LEU A 57 5.80 6.18 0.29
N PRO A 58 6.97 6.84 0.13
CA PRO A 58 7.02 8.14 -0.52
C PRO A 58 6.62 8.00 -1.99
N VAL A 59 5.81 8.96 -2.46
CA VAL A 59 5.51 9.07 -3.89
C VAL A 59 6.81 9.41 -4.62
N PRO A 60 7.22 8.62 -5.64
CA PRO A 60 8.43 8.92 -6.39
C PRO A 60 8.26 10.28 -7.07
N VAL A 61 9.09 11.24 -6.65
CA VAL A 61 9.19 12.54 -7.33
C VAL A 61 10.07 12.30 -8.56
N VAL A 62 9.45 12.14 -9.72
CA VAL A 62 10.18 12.14 -10.99
C VAL A 62 10.57 13.59 -11.27
N ASP A 63 11.83 13.93 -11.00
CA ASP A 63 12.42 15.17 -11.50
C ASP A 63 12.39 15.11 -13.03
N MET A 64 11.43 15.79 -13.65
CA MET A 64 11.35 15.92 -15.12
C MET A 64 12.47 16.79 -15.70
N ALA A 65 13.52 17.08 -14.92
CA ALA A 65 14.69 17.79 -15.38
C ALA A 65 15.52 16.86 -16.30
N ARG A 66 15.17 16.91 -17.59
CA ARG A 66 15.96 16.57 -18.79
C ARG A 66 15.41 15.43 -19.66
N ALA A 67 14.14 15.52 -20.06
CA ALA A 67 13.69 14.99 -21.35
C ALA A 67 13.91 16.03 -22.48
N LYS A 68 15.14 16.54 -22.63
CA LYS A 68 15.57 17.29 -23.83
C LYS A 68 17.09 17.26 -23.99
N ALA A 69 17.60 16.16 -24.52
CA ALA A 69 18.90 16.03 -25.18
C ALA A 69 18.89 14.67 -25.88
N GLY A 70 18.94 14.53 -27.19
CA GLY A 70 19.02 15.47 -28.30
C GLY A 70 18.68 14.74 -29.60
#